data_AF-A0A938AW53-F1
#
_entry.id   AF-A0A938AW53-F1
#
_cell.length_a   1.000
_cell.length_b   1.000
_cell.length_c   1.000
_cell.angle_alpha   90.00
_cell.angle_beta   90.00
_cell.angle_gamma   90.00
#
_symmetry.space_group_name_H-M   'P 1'
#
loop_
_entity.id
_entity.type
_entity.pdbx_description
1 polymer ?
#
loop_
_entity_poly.entity_id
_entity_poly.type
_entity_poly.pdbx_seq_one_letter_code
_entity_poly.pdbx_strand_id
1 'polypeptide(L)' 'MKSVQILIPALVTIVITAIFVILAIWLTALVPPGEWNGLIKAGIVLFVFMCTLLVIAWSAYFTLVIRRSLEK' A
#
# COMPACT_ATOMS: atom_id res chain seq x y z
N MET A 1 -6.13 -26.47 3.43
CA MET A 1 -6.21 -25.08 3.93
C MET A 1 -5.03 -24.16 3.55
N LYS A 2 -3.95 -24.65 2.90
CA LYS A 2 -2.80 -23.81 2.48
C LYS A 2 -3.15 -22.74 1.44
N SER A 3 -4.05 -23.03 0.48
CA SER A 3 -4.39 -22.06 -0.56
C SER A 3 -5.12 -20.83 -0.02
N VAL A 4 -5.99 -21.00 0.99
CA VAL A 4 -6.70 -19.88 1.65
C VAL A 4 -5.71 -18.97 2.39
N GLN A 5 -4.65 -19.54 2.97
CA GLN A 5 -3.60 -18.79 3.67
C GLN A 5 -2.76 -17.91 2.74
N ILE A 6 -2.75 -18.16 1.43
CA ILE A 6 -2.01 -17.37 0.43
C ILE A 6 -2.96 -16.42 -0.32
N LEU A 7 -4.18 -16.89 -0.60
CA LEU A 7 -5.21 -16.12 -1.30
C LEU A 7 -5.62 -14.85 -0.53
N ILE A 8 -5.82 -14.94 0.78
CA ILE A 8 -6.27 -13.80 1.58
C ILE A 8 -5.21 -12.68 1.61
N PRO A 9 -3.92 -12.94 1.95
CA PRO A 9 -2.88 -11.90 1.91
C PRO A 9 -2.67 -11.32 0.51
N ALA A 10 -2.73 -12.15 -0.53
CA ALA A 10 -2.59 -11.70 -1.91
C ALA A 10 -3.73 -10.75 -2.31
N LEU A 11 -4.97 -11.11 -1.99
CA LEU A 11 -6.15 -10.29 -2.28
C LEU A 11 -6.11 -8.96 -1.52
N VAL A 12 -5.75 -8.98 -0.24
CA VAL A 12 -5.59 -7.75 0.56
C VAL A 12 -4.49 -6.85 -0.02
N THR A 13 -3.37 -7.42 -0.45
CA THR A 13 -2.28 -6.66 -1.08
C THR A 13 -2.73 -5.99 -2.37
N ILE A 14 -3.48 -6.70 -3.23
CA ILE A 14 -4.03 -6.14 -4.47
C ILE A 14 -4.99 -4.99 -4.17
N VAL A 15 -5.90 -5.17 -3.22
CA VAL A 15 -6.87 -4.14 -2.82
C VAL A 15 -6.16 -2.90 -2.28
N ILE A 16 -5.19 -3.08 -1.38
CA ILE A 16 -4.40 -1.96 -0.82
C ILE A 16 -3.66 -1.24 -1.94
N THR A 17 -3.00 -1.96 -2.83
CA THR A 17 -2.27 -1.38 -3.96
C THR A 17 -3.20 -0.54 -4.84
N ALA A 18 -4.39 -1.04 -5.17
CA ALA A 18 -5.36 -0.29 -5.96
C ALA A 18 -5.81 1.01 -5.28
N ILE A 19 -6.05 0.98 -3.96
CA ILE A 19 -6.41 2.17 -3.18
C ILE A 19 -5.28 3.22 -3.24
N PHE A 20 -4.04 2.80 -3.04
CA PHE A 20 -2.88 3.70 -3.09
C PHE A 20 -2.66 4.29 -4.48
N VAL A 21 -2.91 3.52 -5.55
CA VAL A 21 -2.86 4.04 -6.93
C VAL A 21 -3.90 5.13 -7.14
N ILE A 22 -5.15 4.90 -6.74
CA ILE A 22 -6.23 5.90 -6.84
C ILE A 22 -5.86 7.15 -6.02
N LEU A 23 -5.32 6.97 -4.82
CA LEU A 23 -4.87 8.06 -3.96
C LEU A 23 -3.74 8.87 -4.62
N ALA A 24 -2.76 8.22 -5.27
CA ALA A 24 -1.68 8.88 -5.97
C ALA A 24 -2.20 9.74 -7.12
N ILE A 25 -3.12 9.20 -7.92
CA ILE A 25 -3.75 9.92 -9.03
C ILE A 25 -4.52 11.13 -8.48
N TRP A 26 -5.29 10.94 -7.42
CA TRP A 26 -6.06 12.02 -6.81
C TRP A 26 -5.16 13.13 -6.25
N LEU A 27 -4.11 12.79 -5.50
CA LEU A 27 -3.17 13.76 -4.93
C LEU A 27 -2.38 14.50 -6.00
N THR A 28 -1.94 13.80 -7.05
CA THR A 28 -1.20 14.44 -8.16
C THR A 28 -2.11 15.36 -8.99
N ALA A 29 -3.42 15.08 -9.08
CA ALA A 29 -4.38 15.96 -9.75
C ALA A 29 -4.61 17.28 -9.00
N LEU A 30 -4.39 17.32 -7.68
CA LEU A 30 -4.51 18.53 -6.87
C LEU A 30 -3.29 19.46 -6.98
N VAL A 31 -2.20 19.01 -7.60
CA VAL A 31 -0.99 19.83 -7.74
C VAL A 31 -1.24 20.92 -8.80
N PRO A 32 -1.18 22.21 -8.42
CA PRO A 32 -1.39 23.30 -9.36
C PRO A 32 -0.28 23.34 -10.42
N PRO A 33 -0.57 23.87 -11.62
CA PRO A 33 0.45 24.08 -12.64
C PRO A 33 1.50 25.10 -12.17
N GLY A 34 2.77 24.82 -12.44
CA GLY A 34 3.91 25.65 -12.07
C GLY A 34 5.23 24.96 -12.38
N GLU A 35 6.35 25.67 -12.23
CA GLU A 35 7.70 25.17 -12.55
C GLU A 35 8.06 23.90 -11.75
N TRP A 36 7.57 23.80 -10.51
CA TRP A 36 7.82 22.68 -9.60
C TRP A 36 6.80 21.54 -9.71
N ASN A 37 5.81 21.64 -10.59
CA ASN A 37 4.71 20.66 -10.69
C ASN A 37 5.21 19.22 -10.87
N GLY A 38 6.18 19.02 -11.78
CA GLY A 38 6.77 17.70 -12.01
C GLY A 38 7.44 17.11 -10.76
N LEU A 39 8.21 17.93 -10.03
CA LEU A 39 8.91 17.49 -8.82
C LEU A 39 7.94 17.13 -7.69
N ILE A 40 6.91 17.95 -7.47
CA ILE A 40 5.91 17.72 -6.43
C ILE A 40 5.12 16.43 -6.74
N LYS A 41 4.69 16.24 -8.00
CA LYS A 41 4.00 15.00 -8.40
C LYS A 41 4.87 13.77 -8.21
N ALA A 42 6.15 13.83 -8.60
CA ALA A 42 7.08 12.72 -8.39
C ALA A 42 7.27 12.42 -6.89
N GLY A 43 7.39 13.46 -6.05
CA GLY A 43 7.48 13.33 -4.59
C GLY A 43 6.24 12.67 -3.98
N ILE A 44 5.04 13.05 -4.43
CA ILE A 44 3.78 12.43 -4.02
C ILE A 44 3.77 10.95 -4.38
N VAL A 45 4.13 10.58 -5.60
CA VAL A 45 4.15 9.18 -6.04
C VAL A 45 5.15 8.37 -5.21
N LEU A 46 6.35 8.89 -4.98
CA LEU A 46 7.35 8.24 -4.13
C LEU A 46 6.86 8.04 -2.70
N PHE A 47 6.24 9.07 -2.12
CA PHE A 47 5.68 9.02 -0.77
C PHE A 47 4.58 7.95 -0.64
N VAL A 48 3.62 7.97 -1.56
CA VAL A 48 2.53 6.97 -1.63
C VAL A 48 3.10 5.56 -1.77
N PHE A 49 4.13 5.37 -2.60
CA PHE A 49 4.81 4.09 -2.76
C PHE A 49 5.43 3.59 -1.45
N MET A 50 6.16 4.45 -0.73
CA MET A 50 6.76 4.11 0.57
C MET A 50 5.70 3.77 1.62
N CYS A 51 4.59 4.51 1.68
CA CYS A 51 3.46 4.19 2.55
C CYS A 51 2.84 2.84 2.20
N THR A 52 2.69 2.54 0.91
CA THR A 52 2.14 1.26 0.44
C THR A 52 2.99 0.09 0.94
N LEU A 53 4.32 0.18 0.78
CA LEU A 53 5.25 -0.84 1.26
C LEU A 53 5.18 -1.03 2.78
N LEU A 54 5.09 0.07 3.54
CA LEU A 54 4.98 0.02 5.00
C LEU A 54 3.70 -0.67 5.44
N VAL A 55 2.56 -0.36 4.80
CA VAL A 55 1.28 -1.01 5.09
C VAL A 55 1.33 -2.51 4.76
N ILE A 56 1.87 -2.89 3.61
CA ILE A 56 2.01 -4.31 3.23
C ILE A 56 2.89 -5.06 4.24
N ALA A 57 4.03 -4.49 4.62
CA ALA A 57 4.93 -5.08 5.61
C ALA A 57 4.24 -5.23 6.98
N TRP A 58 3.47 -4.22 7.40
CA TRP A 58 2.70 -4.27 8.63
C TRP A 58 1.60 -5.34 8.59
N SER A 59 0.86 -5.44 7.49
CA SER A 59 -0.16 -6.49 7.30
C SER A 59 0.44 -7.90 7.34
N ALA A 60 1.61 -8.09 6.75
CA ALA A 60 2.33 -9.37 6.81
C ALA A 60 2.80 -9.67 8.25
N TYR A 61 3.36 -8.68 8.95
CA TYR A 61 3.77 -8.82 10.35
C TYR A 61 2.58 -9.17 11.26
N PHE A 62 1.47 -8.44 11.16
CA PHE A 62 0.27 -8.68 11.95
C PHE A 62 -0.30 -10.09 11.73
N THR A 63 -0.30 -10.55 10.48
CA THR A 63 -0.71 -11.92 10.12
C THR A 63 0.18 -12.96 10.80
N LEU A 64 1.50 -12.76 10.83
CA LEU A 64 2.44 -13.65 11.52
C LEU A 64 2.23 -13.65 13.04
N VAL A 65 1.97 -12.48 13.64
CA VAL A 65 1.72 -12.35 15.08
C VAL A 65 0.44 -13.07 15.49
N ILE A 66 -0.67 -12.86 14.77
CA ILE A 66 -1.94 -13.57 15.04
C ILE A 66 -1.73 -15.08 14.89
N ARG A 67 -1.01 -15.51 13.85
CA ARG A 67 -0.76 -16.93 13.65
C ARG A 67 -0.02 -17.55 14.83
N ARG A 68 1.03 -16.88 15.32
CA ARG A 68 1.76 -17.30 16.52
C ARG A 68 0.92 -17.28 17.80
N SER A 69 -0.07 -16.39 17.91
CA SER A 69 -0.95 -16.37 19.10
C SER A 69 -1.99 -17.48 19.10
N LEU A 70 -2.41 -17.97 17.93
CA LEU A 70 -3.37 -19.08 17.79
C LEU A 70 -2.72 -20.46 17.90
N GLU A 71 -1.41 -20.55 17.66
CA GLU A 71 -0.62 -21.79 17.82
C GLU A 71 -0.21 -22.06 19.29
N LYS A 72 -0.47 -21.12 20.21
CA LYS A 72 -0.36 -21.28 21.68
C LYS A 72 -1.71 -21.59 22.28
#